data_AF-A0A936BWF0-F1
#
_entry.id   AF-A0A936BWF0-F1
#
_cell.length_a   1.000
_cell.length_b   1.000
_cell.length_c   1.000
_cell.angle_alpha   90.00
_cell.angle_beta   90.00
_cell.angle_gamma   90.00
#
_symmetry.space_group_name_H-M   'P 1'
#
loop_
_entity.id
_entity.type
_entity.pdbx_description
1 polymer ?
#
loop_
_entity_poly.entity_id
_entity_poly.type
_entity_poly.pdbx_seq_one_letter_code
_entity_poly.pdbx_strand_id
1 'polypeptide(L)'
;MSDSPVRPVPAVVPVGSGEAGSLQVASPVFGRPVTYHAQATVAQALEPSDVPRLMSLVASVDGEAGKASELGGGLLWQRDSGYSALSLTVTPEGERVVVRGDLNLGGRQFAYFGGAFGAALLTGLVATNVVPGAQAAAVGVGALLPFGVVARALWNASARRSAVALRELVDRVAAALRGAPE
;
A
#
# COMPACT_ATOMS: atom_id res chain seq x y z
N MET A 1 31.42 1.07 -53.36
CA MET A 1 30.98 2.14 -52.43
C MET A 1 29.50 1.92 -52.21
N SER A 2 29.14 1.18 -51.15
CA SER A 2 27.74 0.90 -50.79
C SER A 2 27.33 1.86 -49.70
N ASP A 3 26.36 2.70 -50.01
CA ASP A 3 25.77 3.68 -49.12
C ASP A 3 24.82 2.95 -48.16
N SER A 4 25.19 2.87 -46.88
CA SER A 4 24.34 2.26 -45.86
C SER A 4 23.23 3.24 -45.47
N PRO A 5 21.95 2.87 -45.55
CA PRO A 5 20.86 3.76 -45.17
C PRO A 5 20.92 4.05 -43.66
N VAL A 6 21.04 5.33 -43.34
CA VAL A 6 20.95 5.88 -41.99
C VAL A 6 19.59 5.48 -41.40
N ARG A 7 19.59 4.63 -40.38
CA ARG A 7 18.37 4.28 -39.64
C ARG A 7 17.86 5.53 -38.92
N PRO A 8 16.57 5.89 -39.03
CA PRO A 8 16.01 6.98 -38.26
C PRO A 8 16.15 6.67 -36.77
N VAL A 9 16.73 7.61 -36.03
CA VAL A 9 16.78 7.59 -34.57
C VAL A 9 15.34 7.58 -34.08
N PRO A 10 14.90 6.59 -33.29
CA PRO A 10 13.55 6.57 -32.76
C PRO A 10 13.33 7.86 -31.95
N ALA A 11 12.28 8.60 -32.29
CA ALA A 11 11.88 9.77 -31.53
C ALA A 11 11.73 9.36 -30.06
N VAL A 12 12.45 10.05 -29.17
CA VAL A 12 12.29 9.92 -27.73
C VAL A 12 10.85 10.32 -27.43
N VAL A 13 9.97 9.33 -27.30
CA VAL A 13 8.62 9.54 -26.79
C VAL A 13 8.82 10.08 -25.37
N PRO A 14 8.32 11.28 -25.05
CA PRO A 14 8.39 11.76 -23.67
C PRO A 14 7.71 10.70 -22.81
N VAL A 15 8.51 10.08 -21.93
CA VAL A 15 8.01 9.19 -20.89
C VAL A 15 6.93 9.99 -20.19
N GLY A 16 5.69 9.59 -20.41
CA GLY A 16 4.52 10.28 -19.88
C GLY A 16 4.78 10.56 -18.42
N SER A 17 4.64 11.83 -18.04
CA SER A 17 4.47 12.25 -16.65
C SER A 17 3.59 11.21 -15.99
N GLY A 18 4.21 10.33 -15.20
CA GLY A 18 3.56 9.12 -14.73
C GLY A 18 2.21 9.51 -14.15
N GLU A 19 1.14 9.03 -14.76
CA GLU A 19 -0.19 9.11 -14.17
C GLU A 19 -0.02 8.53 -12.78
N ALA A 20 -0.05 9.42 -11.79
CA ALA A 20 -0.01 9.08 -10.39
C ALA A 20 -0.96 7.92 -10.19
N GLY A 21 -0.40 6.78 -9.78
CA GLY A 21 -0.99 5.45 -9.87
C GLY A 21 -2.51 5.48 -9.82
N SER A 22 -3.14 4.93 -10.87
CA SER A 22 -4.59 4.91 -11.05
C SER A 22 -5.26 4.64 -9.70
N LEU A 23 -5.81 5.69 -9.10
CA LEU A 23 -6.65 5.60 -7.91
C LEU A 23 -7.87 4.82 -8.37
N GLN A 24 -7.86 3.49 -8.18
CA GLN A 24 -9.01 2.65 -8.52
C GLN A 24 -10.24 3.31 -7.91
N VAL A 25 -11.17 3.68 -8.79
CA VAL A 25 -12.39 4.41 -8.43
C VAL A 25 -13.12 3.56 -7.40
N ALA A 26 -13.26 4.10 -6.19
CA ALA A 26 -13.89 3.38 -5.09
C ALA A 26 -15.30 2.95 -5.51
N SER A 27 -15.57 1.65 -5.44
CA SER A 27 -16.91 1.15 -5.72
C SER A 27 -17.83 1.61 -4.58
N PRO A 28 -18.95 2.30 -4.87
CA PRO A 28 -19.80 2.91 -3.84
C PRO A 28 -20.39 1.87 -2.88
N VAL A 29 -20.48 0.62 -3.32
CA VAL A 29 -21.04 -0.51 -2.56
C VAL A 29 -19.99 -1.20 -1.67
N PHE A 30 -18.74 -1.33 -2.13
CA PHE A 30 -17.70 -2.12 -1.45
C PHE A 30 -16.63 -1.29 -0.70
N GLY A 31 -16.69 0.04 -0.77
CA GLY A 31 -15.73 0.91 -0.07
C GLY A 31 -14.44 1.13 -0.87
N ARG A 32 -13.50 1.86 -0.26
CA ARG A 32 -12.22 2.22 -0.90
C ARG A 32 -11.35 0.98 -1.10
N PRO A 33 -10.40 1.00 -2.06
CA PRO A 33 -9.42 -0.07 -2.21
C PRO A 33 -8.73 -0.37 -0.88
N VAL A 34 -8.65 -1.66 -0.53
CA VAL A 34 -7.79 -2.15 0.57
C VAL A 34 -6.33 -2.18 0.15
N THR A 35 -6.07 -2.15 -1.15
CA THR A 35 -4.73 -2.20 -1.71
C THR A 35 -4.38 -0.84 -2.32
N TYR A 36 -3.21 -0.32 -1.96
CA TYR A 36 -2.64 0.90 -2.49
C TYR A 36 -1.36 0.56 -3.24
N HIS A 37 -1.15 1.25 -4.36
CA HIS A 37 0.03 1.08 -5.21
C HIS A 37 0.70 2.44 -5.39
N ALA A 38 2.01 2.48 -5.23
CA ALA A 38 2.84 3.62 -5.56
C ALA A 38 4.03 3.14 -6.39
N GLN A 39 4.41 3.92 -7.40
CA GLN A 39 5.54 3.58 -8.26
C GLN A 39 6.32 4.84 -8.60
N ALA A 40 7.64 4.71 -8.62
CA ALA A 40 8.56 5.70 -9.14
C ALA A 40 9.58 5.02 -10.06
N THR A 41 10.01 5.72 -11.11
CA THR A 41 11.05 5.27 -12.02
C THR A 41 12.25 6.20 -11.92
N VAL A 42 13.44 5.61 -11.80
CA VAL A 42 14.71 6.31 -11.70
C VAL A 42 15.57 5.97 -12.92
N ALA A 43 16.06 6.98 -13.63
CA ALA A 43 16.91 6.80 -14.81
C ALA A 43 18.38 6.57 -14.43
N GLN A 44 18.63 5.56 -13.58
CA GLN A 44 19.95 5.14 -13.15
C GLN A 44 19.94 3.62 -12.99
N ALA A 45 21.02 2.95 -13.37
CA ALA A 45 21.21 1.53 -13.13
C ALA A 45 21.40 1.26 -11.64
N LEU A 46 20.83 0.16 -11.12
CA LEU A 46 21.05 -0.25 -9.73
C LEU A 46 22.47 -0.80 -9.59
N GLU A 47 23.31 -0.16 -8.79
CA GLU A 47 24.61 -0.74 -8.46
C GLU A 47 24.49 -1.74 -7.30
N PRO A 48 25.27 -2.84 -7.29
CA PRO A 48 25.27 -3.78 -6.17
C PRO A 48 25.64 -3.12 -4.82
N SER A 49 26.42 -2.04 -4.86
CA SER A 49 26.82 -1.20 -3.72
C SER A 49 25.63 -0.45 -3.09
N ASP A 50 24.56 -0.18 -3.83
CA ASP A 50 23.37 0.51 -3.33
C ASP A 50 22.49 -0.39 -2.46
N VAL A 51 22.54 -1.71 -2.67
CA VAL A 51 21.62 -2.67 -2.03
C VAL A 51 21.68 -2.60 -0.49
N PRO A 52 22.85 -2.63 0.18
CA PRO A 52 22.91 -2.50 1.64
C PRO A 52 22.36 -1.16 2.16
N ARG A 53 22.53 -0.07 1.39
CA ARG A 53 22.02 1.26 1.75
C ARG A 53 20.51 1.36 1.59
N LEU A 54 19.96 0.76 0.54
CA LEU A 54 18.51 0.63 0.39
C LEU A 54 17.92 -0.18 1.54
N MET A 55 18.62 -1.23 1.98
CA MET A 55 18.20 -2.03 3.13
C MET A 55 18.19 -1.27 4.43
N SER A 56 19.23 -0.49 4.72
CA SER A 56 19.24 0.34 5.92
C SER A 56 18.17 1.44 5.86
N LEU A 57 17.93 2.04 4.68
CA LEU A 57 16.91 3.06 4.50
C LEU A 57 15.50 2.48 4.72
N VAL A 58 15.18 1.34 4.12
CA VAL A 58 13.87 0.69 4.30
C VAL A 58 13.66 0.26 5.75
N ALA A 59 14.69 -0.29 6.40
CA ALA A 59 14.63 -0.65 7.82
C ALA A 59 14.41 0.58 8.73
N SER A 60 14.97 1.74 8.39
CA SER A 60 14.83 2.96 9.19
C SER A 60 13.43 3.58 9.16
N VAL A 61 12.65 3.34 8.11
CA VAL A 61 11.36 4.02 7.93
C VAL A 61 10.25 3.38 8.75
N ASP A 62 10.25 2.05 8.91
CA ASP A 62 9.08 1.35 9.45
C ASP A 62 9.25 0.91 10.92
N GLY A 63 10.47 0.97 11.49
CA GLY A 63 10.77 0.61 12.88
C GLY A 63 10.54 -0.88 13.24
N GLU A 64 9.79 -1.61 12.43
CA GLU A 64 9.50 -3.03 12.51
C GLU A 64 10.39 -3.83 11.55
N ALA A 65 10.82 -5.01 11.99
CA ALA A 65 11.65 -5.91 11.19
C ALA A 65 10.84 -6.51 10.02
N GLY A 66 11.09 -6.03 8.81
CA GLY A 66 10.64 -6.71 7.58
C GLY A 66 11.63 -7.78 7.13
N LYS A 67 11.22 -8.59 6.14
CA LYS A 67 12.06 -9.57 5.46
C LYS A 67 12.52 -8.99 4.12
N ALA A 68 13.82 -8.95 3.93
CA ALA A 68 14.42 -8.63 2.65
C ALA A 68 14.83 -9.91 1.92
N SER A 69 14.62 -9.94 0.61
CA SER A 69 15.07 -11.00 -0.29
C SER A 69 15.53 -10.37 -1.60
N GLU A 70 16.59 -10.92 -2.17
CA GLU A 70 17.02 -10.57 -3.52
C GLU A 70 16.17 -11.36 -4.54
N LEU A 71 15.65 -10.68 -5.56
CA LEU A 71 14.83 -11.29 -6.62
C LEU A 71 15.30 -10.79 -7.98
N GLY A 72 16.05 -11.63 -8.72
CA GLY A 72 16.47 -11.33 -10.09
C GLY A 72 17.35 -10.08 -10.22
N GLY A 73 18.30 -9.88 -9.30
CA GLY A 73 19.15 -8.68 -9.24
C GLY A 73 18.44 -7.42 -8.73
N GLY A 74 17.15 -7.54 -8.38
CA GLY A 74 16.40 -6.54 -7.65
C GLY A 74 16.26 -6.88 -6.17
N LEU A 75 15.64 -5.95 -5.46
CA LEU A 75 15.39 -6.06 -4.04
C LEU A 75 13.89 -6.16 -3.79
N LEU A 76 13.47 -7.19 -3.05
CA LEU A 76 12.13 -7.32 -2.52
C LEU A 76 12.20 -7.20 -1.00
N TRP A 77 11.50 -6.23 -0.45
CA TRP A 77 11.30 -6.09 0.99
C TRP A 77 9.83 -6.25 1.31
N GLN A 78 9.51 -7.09 2.29
CA GLN A 78 8.15 -7.38 2.69
C GLN A 78 7.99 -7.33 4.19
N ARG A 79 6.88 -6.75 4.63
CA ARG A 79 6.42 -6.79 6.01
C ARG A 79 4.99 -7.27 6.05
N ASP A 80 4.72 -8.21 6.93
CA ASP A 80 3.37 -8.62 7.29
C ASP A 80 3.20 -8.47 8.79
N SER A 81 2.29 -7.59 9.19
CA SER A 81 1.94 -7.33 10.60
C SER A 81 0.75 -8.16 11.07
N GLY A 82 0.20 -9.04 10.22
CA GLY A 82 -1.08 -9.72 10.41
C GLY A 82 -2.30 -8.83 10.12
N TYR A 83 -2.15 -7.51 10.19
CA TYR A 83 -3.21 -6.55 9.90
C TYR A 83 -2.98 -5.77 8.60
N SER A 84 -1.74 -5.55 8.22
CA SER A 84 -1.38 -4.99 6.93
C SER A 84 -0.12 -5.67 6.40
N ALA A 85 -0.10 -5.83 5.08
CA ALA A 85 1.06 -6.30 4.35
C ALA A 85 1.60 -5.15 3.49
N LEU A 86 2.89 -4.85 3.63
CA LEU A 86 3.61 -3.88 2.81
C LEU A 86 4.68 -4.64 2.02
N SER A 87 4.70 -4.46 0.71
CA SER A 87 5.72 -4.97 -0.19
C SER A 87 6.37 -3.80 -0.90
N LEU A 88 7.69 -3.73 -0.88
CA LEU A 88 8.49 -2.78 -1.64
C LEU A 88 9.41 -3.57 -2.56
N THR A 89 9.31 -3.32 -3.85
CA THR A 89 10.12 -3.97 -4.87
C THR A 89 10.93 -2.91 -5.60
N VAL A 90 12.24 -3.13 -5.71
CA VAL A 90 13.17 -2.33 -6.50
C VAL A 90 13.69 -3.24 -7.60
N THR A 91 13.23 -3.04 -8.83
CA THR A 91 13.57 -3.90 -9.96
C THR A 91 14.41 -3.13 -10.97
N PRO A 92 15.62 -3.61 -11.34
CA PRO A 92 16.36 -3.04 -12.45
C PRO A 92 15.69 -3.40 -13.77
N GLU A 93 15.48 -2.41 -14.63
CA GLU A 93 14.95 -2.55 -15.99
C GLU A 93 15.94 -1.94 -16.99
N GLY A 94 17.08 -2.61 -17.22
CA GLY A 94 18.15 -2.06 -18.06
C GLY A 94 18.86 -0.89 -17.38
N GLU A 95 18.84 0.29 -18.01
CA GLU A 95 19.49 1.51 -17.49
C GLU A 95 18.63 2.30 -16.49
N ARG A 96 17.45 1.78 -16.14
CA ARG A 96 16.53 2.40 -15.19
C ARG A 96 16.17 1.43 -14.08
N VAL A 97 15.73 1.99 -12.96
CA VAL A 97 15.22 1.23 -11.82
C VAL A 97 13.77 1.62 -11.56
N VAL A 98 12.93 0.61 -11.34
CA VAL A 98 11.54 0.80 -10.96
C VAL A 98 11.39 0.46 -9.48
N VAL A 99 10.94 1.45 -8.71
CA VAL A 99 10.59 1.31 -7.29
C VAL A 99 9.08 1.21 -7.21
N ARG A 100 8.57 0.09 -6.70
CA ARG A 100 7.14 -0.18 -6.54
C ARG A 100 6.84 -0.49 -5.08
N GLY A 101 5.88 0.22 -4.50
CA GLY A 101 5.32 -0.06 -3.19
C GLY A 101 3.88 -0.53 -3.33
N ASP A 102 3.56 -1.67 -2.72
CA ASP A 102 2.23 -2.24 -2.63
C ASP A 102 1.84 -2.38 -1.15
N LEU A 103 0.75 -1.73 -0.73
CA LEU A 103 0.24 -1.79 0.63
C LEU A 103 -1.16 -2.40 0.65
N ASN A 104 -1.30 -3.56 1.28
CA ASN A 104 -2.57 -4.22 1.53
C ASN A 104 -3.00 -4.03 2.98
N LEU A 105 -4.16 -3.39 3.17
CA LEU A 105 -4.78 -3.08 4.45
C LEU A 105 -5.94 -4.04 4.80
N GLY A 106 -6.14 -5.13 4.05
CA GLY A 106 -7.28 -6.04 4.22
C GLY A 106 -7.43 -6.61 5.64
N GLY A 107 -6.33 -6.97 6.30
CA GLY A 107 -6.35 -7.54 7.66
C GLY A 107 -6.85 -6.56 8.73
N ARG A 108 -6.50 -5.27 8.63
CA ARG A 108 -6.96 -4.25 9.57
C ARG A 108 -8.45 -3.99 9.38
N GLN A 109 -8.97 -4.05 8.14
CA GLN A 109 -10.42 -3.92 7.91
C GLN A 109 -11.19 -5.01 8.67
N PHE A 110 -10.68 -6.23 8.65
CA PHE A 110 -11.26 -7.33 9.43
C PHE A 110 -11.15 -7.10 10.94
N ALA A 111 -10.01 -6.61 11.45
CA ALA A 111 -9.85 -6.32 12.87
C ALA A 111 -10.83 -5.24 13.37
N TYR A 112 -10.99 -4.14 12.62
CA TYR A 112 -11.88 -3.05 13.00
C TYR A 112 -13.37 -3.41 12.86
N PHE A 113 -13.77 -4.04 11.75
CA PHE A 113 -15.18 -4.34 11.51
C PHE A 113 -15.62 -5.67 12.10
N GLY A 114 -14.81 -6.72 11.98
CA GLY A 114 -15.12 -8.05 12.50
C GLY A 114 -15.26 -8.06 14.02
N GLY A 115 -14.35 -7.37 14.73
CA GLY A 115 -14.41 -7.27 16.19
C GLY A 115 -15.63 -6.50 16.69
N ALA A 116 -15.87 -5.29 16.17
CA ALA A 116 -16.97 -4.44 16.61
C ALA A 116 -18.35 -5.00 16.21
N PHE A 117 -18.47 -5.52 14.99
CA PHE A 117 -19.73 -6.09 14.49
C PHE A 117 -20.02 -7.46 15.10
N GLY A 118 -19.00 -8.30 15.28
CA GLY A 118 -19.13 -9.58 15.97
C GLY A 118 -19.56 -9.40 17.43
N ALA A 119 -18.95 -8.46 18.16
CA ALA A 119 -19.36 -8.12 19.52
C ALA A 119 -20.80 -7.60 19.56
N ALA A 120 -21.16 -6.68 18.67
CA ALA A 120 -22.52 -6.14 18.56
C ALA A 120 -23.58 -7.22 18.31
N LEU A 121 -23.31 -8.13 17.36
CA LEU A 121 -24.20 -9.25 17.05
C LEU A 121 -24.35 -10.19 18.23
N LEU A 122 -23.25 -10.59 18.88
CA LEU A 122 -23.29 -11.48 20.04
C LEU A 122 -24.07 -10.84 21.20
N THR A 123 -23.86 -9.55 21.48
CA THR A 123 -24.63 -8.82 22.49
C THR A 123 -26.11 -8.79 22.15
N GLY A 124 -26.48 -8.52 20.89
CA GLY A 124 -27.87 -8.56 20.43
C GLY A 124 -28.50 -9.94 20.59
N LEU A 125 -27.76 -11.00 20.23
CA LEU A 125 -28.22 -12.39 20.27
C LEU A 125 -28.39 -12.91 21.71
N VAL A 126 -27.50 -12.50 22.63
CA VAL A 126 -27.67 -12.77 24.07
C VAL A 126 -28.88 -12.02 24.61
N ALA A 127 -29.03 -10.74 24.27
CA ALA A 127 -30.12 -9.92 24.79
C ALA A 127 -31.52 -10.42 24.37
N THR A 128 -31.68 -10.97 23.15
CA THR A 128 -32.96 -11.49 22.67
C THR A 128 -33.35 -12.84 23.26
N ASN A 129 -32.39 -13.66 23.70
CA ASN A 129 -32.66 -14.98 24.25
C ASN A 129 -32.92 -14.98 25.77
N VAL A 130 -32.41 -13.97 26.50
CA VAL A 130 -32.45 -13.97 27.96
C VAL A 130 -33.59 -13.12 28.53
N VAL A 131 -34.16 -12.17 27.76
CA VAL A 131 -35.16 -11.22 28.25
C VAL A 131 -36.48 -11.31 27.47
N PRO A 132 -37.56 -11.87 28.04
CA PRO A 132 -38.90 -11.80 27.45
C PRO A 132 -39.35 -10.33 27.32
N GLY A 133 -39.74 -9.90 26.11
CA GLY A 133 -40.15 -8.50 25.83
C GLY A 133 -39.06 -7.60 25.22
N ALA A 134 -37.98 -8.17 24.68
CA ALA A 134 -36.77 -7.49 24.21
C ALA A 134 -36.91 -6.59 22.95
N GLN A 135 -38.01 -5.87 22.77
CA GLN A 135 -38.08 -4.76 21.79
C GLN A 135 -37.00 -3.69 22.08
N ALA A 136 -36.62 -3.53 23.36
CA ALA A 136 -35.48 -2.71 23.78
C ALA A 136 -34.12 -3.21 23.26
N ALA A 137 -33.94 -4.52 23.03
CA ALA A 137 -32.71 -5.06 22.44
C ALA A 137 -32.58 -4.71 20.96
N ALA A 138 -33.69 -4.67 20.21
CA ALA A 138 -33.70 -4.20 18.82
C ALA A 138 -33.35 -2.71 18.70
N VAL A 139 -33.83 -1.87 19.63
CA VAL A 139 -33.42 -0.47 19.75
C VAL A 139 -31.93 -0.35 20.12
N GLY A 140 -31.44 -1.23 20.99
CA GLY A 140 -30.03 -1.32 21.35
C GLY A 140 -29.10 -1.63 20.17
N VAL A 141 -29.51 -2.53 19.26
CA VAL A 141 -28.75 -2.80 18.02
C VAL A 141 -28.79 -1.60 17.06
N GLY A 142 -29.92 -0.90 16.96
CA GLY A 142 -30.02 0.35 16.19
C GLY A 142 -29.07 1.45 16.69
N ALA A 143 -28.84 1.52 18.01
CA ALA A 143 -27.88 2.44 18.62
C ALA A 143 -26.42 2.14 18.29
N LEU A 144 -26.12 0.98 17.66
CA LEU A 144 -24.76 0.61 17.23
C LEU A 144 -24.42 1.08 15.81
N LEU A 145 -25.43 1.48 15.01
CA LEU A 145 -25.21 2.03 13.66
C LEU A 145 -24.25 3.23 13.63
N PRO A 146 -24.33 4.21 14.55
CA PRO A 146 -23.36 5.32 14.62
C PRO A 146 -21.92 4.85 14.83
N PHE A 147 -21.69 3.78 15.61
CA PHE A 147 -20.36 3.23 15.82
C PHE A 147 -19.77 2.65 14.54
N GLY A 148 -20.60 1.98 13.72
CA GLY A 148 -20.19 1.51 12.39
C GLY A 148 -19.76 2.66 11.46
N VAL A 149 -20.48 3.79 11.51
CA VAL A 149 -20.13 5.00 10.74
C VAL A 149 -18.81 5.61 11.23
N VAL A 150 -18.62 5.74 12.54
CA VAL A 150 -17.38 6.26 13.14
C VAL A 150 -16.19 5.35 12.82
N ALA A 151 -16.34 4.03 12.98
CA ALA A 151 -15.30 3.05 12.64
C ALA A 151 -14.90 3.17 11.16
N ARG A 152 -15.88 3.32 10.26
CA ARG A 152 -15.63 3.54 8.83
C ARG A 152 -14.91 4.87 8.55
N ALA A 153 -15.28 5.94 9.24
CA ALA A 153 -14.61 7.23 9.12
C ALA A 153 -13.14 7.15 9.57
N LEU A 154 -12.89 6.52 10.72
CA LEU A 154 -11.54 6.29 11.24
C LEU A 154 -10.71 5.41 10.31
N TRP A 155 -11.29 4.34 9.77
CA TRP A 155 -10.68 3.48 8.76
C TRP A 155 -10.24 4.28 7.54
N ASN A 156 -11.15 5.06 6.97
CA ASN A 156 -10.89 5.87 5.78
C ASN A 156 -9.80 6.92 6.04
N ALA A 157 -9.80 7.54 7.23
CA ALA A 157 -8.77 8.49 7.62
C ALA A 157 -7.40 7.81 7.75
N SER A 158 -7.35 6.65 8.40
CA SER A 158 -6.14 5.84 8.56
C SER A 158 -5.57 5.39 7.21
N ALA A 159 -6.42 4.84 6.34
CA ALA A 159 -6.02 4.36 5.01
C ALA A 159 -5.44 5.49 4.14
N ARG A 160 -6.00 6.71 4.21
CA ARG A 160 -5.44 7.88 3.52
C ARG A 160 -4.03 8.22 4.01
N ARG A 161 -3.81 8.22 5.33
CA ARG A 161 -2.47 8.48 5.89
C ARG A 161 -1.47 7.42 5.44
N SER A 162 -1.86 6.14 5.45
CA SER A 162 -1.00 5.06 5.00
C SER A 162 -0.68 5.14 3.50
N ALA A 163 -1.61 5.58 2.65
CA ALA A 163 -1.36 5.79 1.23
C ALA A 163 -0.35 6.94 0.99
N VAL A 164 -0.46 8.03 1.75
CA VAL A 164 0.52 9.13 1.69
C VAL A 164 1.90 8.65 2.16
N ALA A 165 1.96 7.92 3.28
CA ALA A 165 3.20 7.36 3.80
C ALA A 165 3.87 6.39 2.80
N LEU A 166 3.08 5.54 2.12
CA LEU A 166 3.57 4.66 1.07
C LEU A 166 4.22 5.44 -0.07
N ARG A 167 3.57 6.51 -0.53
CA ARG A 167 4.10 7.35 -1.61
C ARG A 167 5.38 8.06 -1.18
N GLU A 168 5.41 8.64 0.02
CA GLU A 168 6.63 9.24 0.57
C GLU A 168 7.77 8.24 0.68
N LEU A 169 7.50 7.00 1.09
CA LEU A 169 8.51 5.94 1.14
C LEU A 169 9.08 5.64 -0.25
N VAL A 170 8.22 5.44 -1.25
CA VAL A 170 8.64 5.19 -2.64
C VAL A 170 9.44 6.38 -3.18
N ASP A 171 8.99 7.61 -2.92
CA ASP A 171 9.67 8.83 -3.36
C ASP A 171 11.05 9.00 -2.67
N ARG A 172 11.16 8.69 -1.38
CA ARG A 172 12.43 8.71 -0.63
C ARG A 172 13.42 7.67 -1.13
N VAL A 173 12.95 6.44 -1.40
CA VAL A 173 13.78 5.38 -1.98
C VAL A 173 14.26 5.80 -3.37
N ALA A 174 13.37 6.34 -4.20
CA ALA A 174 13.72 6.84 -5.53
C ALA A 174 14.66 8.06 -5.47
N ALA A 175 14.55 8.91 -4.45
CA ALA A 175 15.46 10.04 -4.23
C ALA A 175 16.84 9.57 -3.74
N ALA A 176 16.89 8.57 -2.86
CA ALA A 176 18.14 7.98 -2.39
C ALA A 176 18.93 7.33 -3.53
N LEU A 177 18.23 6.70 -4.48
CA LEU A 177 18.82 6.18 -5.71
C LEU A 177 19.39 7.31 -6.58
N ARG A 178 18.63 8.40 -6.80
CA ARG A 178 19.07 9.55 -7.61
C ARG A 178 20.24 10.34 -7.03
N GLY A 179 20.40 10.31 -5.72
CA GLY A 179 21.29 11.17 -4.96
C GLY A 179 22.37 10.39 -4.22
N ALA A 180 23.23 9.70 -4.96
CA ALA A 180 24.59 9.50 -4.52
C ALA A 180 25.36 10.82 -4.74
N PRO A 181 25.55 11.67 -3.72
CA PRO A 181 26.78 12.45 -3.70
C PRO A 181 27.92 11.44 -3.50
N GLU A 182 28.86 11.40 -4.44
CA GLU A 182 30.19 10.85 -4.19
C GLU A 182 30.86 11.52 -2.97
#